data_AF-A0A7S4LMB4-F1
#
_entry.id   AF-A0A7S4LMB4-F1
#
_cell.length_a   1.000
_cell.length_b   1.000
_cell.length_c   1.000
_cell.angle_alpha   90.00
_cell.angle_beta   90.00
_cell.angle_gamma   90.00
#
_symmetry.space_group_name_H-M   'P 1'
#
loop_
_entity.id
_entity.type
_entity.pdbx_description
1 polymer ?
#
loop_
_entity_poly.entity_id
_entity_poly.type
_entity_poly.pdbx_seq_one_letter_code
_entity_poly.pdbx_strand_id
1 'polypeptide(L)'
;MEIVALGPNCTGAHFFSCSATKGITILRLARDDEYITAMLHFAASFHTKYVATNTTPPPDFMRTEPGYDAFLNHTLRLARGVQRVALIAPADVQRSPLNGNLFNAVPY
;
A
#
# COMPACT_ATOMS: atom_id res chain seq x y z
N MET A 1 -2.68 -4.42 0.37
CA MET A 1 -1.62 -3.40 0.44
C MET A 1 -2.24 -2.24 1.19
N GLU A 2 -1.69 -1.89 2.34
CA GLU A 2 -2.26 -0.90 3.25
C GLU A 2 -1.27 0.26 3.39
N ILE A 3 -1.78 1.49 3.26
CA ILE A 3 -0.97 2.70 3.29
C ILE A 3 -1.60 3.68 4.27
N VAL A 4 -0.82 4.12 5.26
CA VAL A 4 -1.19 5.20 6.18
C VAL A 4 -0.45 6.47 5.74
N ALA A 5 -1.16 7.39 5.08
CA ALA A 5 -0.64 8.64 4.57
C ALA A 5 -0.63 9.73 5.68
N LEU A 6 0.28 9.62 6.65
CA LEU A 6 0.33 10.48 7.84
C LEU A 6 0.94 11.86 7.53
N GLY A 7 0.09 12.87 7.36
CA GLY A 7 0.50 14.28 7.29
C GLY A 7 -0.64 15.19 6.81
N PRO A 8 -0.73 16.45 7.28
CA PRO A 8 -1.82 17.36 6.91
C PRO A 8 -1.87 17.64 5.41
N ASN A 9 -0.73 17.59 4.73
CA ASN A 9 -0.60 17.81 3.28
C ASN A 9 -0.31 16.52 2.50
N CYS A 10 -0.40 15.35 3.13
CA CYS A 10 -0.16 14.09 2.45
C CYS A 10 -1.39 13.75 1.58
N THR A 11 -1.22 13.75 0.26
CA THR A 11 -2.30 13.49 -0.69
C THR A 11 -2.32 12.05 -1.22
N GLY A 12 -1.37 11.21 -0.79
CA GLY A 12 -1.21 9.85 -1.28
C GLY A 12 0.19 9.32 -1.08
N ALA A 13 0.47 8.15 -1.66
CA ALA A 13 1.77 7.50 -1.55
C ALA A 13 2.19 6.85 -2.87
N HIS A 14 3.51 6.73 -3.04
CA HIS A 14 4.10 5.91 -4.08
C HIS A 14 4.49 4.55 -3.50
N PHE A 15 3.97 3.48 -4.10
CA PHE A 15 4.34 2.12 -3.79
C PHE A 15 5.27 1.58 -4.87
N PHE A 16 6.38 0.98 -4.43
CA PHE A 16 7.39 0.42 -5.31
C PHE A 16 7.38 -1.10 -5.17
N SER A 17 6.91 -1.80 -6.20
CA SER A 17 7.00 -3.26 -6.28
C SER A 17 8.28 -3.64 -6.98
N CYS A 18 9.29 -4.07 -6.22
CA CYS A 18 10.61 -4.41 -6.74
C CYS A 18 10.75 -5.92 -6.96
N SER A 19 11.19 -6.30 -8.15
CA SER A 19 11.47 -7.69 -8.52
C SER A 19 12.78 -7.77 -9.28
N ALA A 20 13.65 -8.71 -8.89
CA ALA A 20 14.93 -8.93 -9.58
C ALA A 20 14.74 -9.31 -11.07
N THR A 21 13.66 -10.02 -11.40
CA THR A 21 13.42 -10.50 -12.78
C THR A 21 12.43 -9.67 -13.55
N LYS A 22 11.63 -8.82 -12.87
CA LYS A 22 10.56 -8.01 -13.50
C LYS A 22 10.78 -6.50 -13.38
N GLY A 23 11.85 -6.07 -12.73
CA GLY A 23 12.18 -4.67 -12.53
C GLY A 23 11.34 -4.04 -11.42
N ILE A 24 11.08 -2.73 -11.51
CA ILE A 24 10.32 -1.99 -10.50
C ILE A 24 9.03 -1.47 -11.11
N THR A 25 7.89 -1.81 -10.51
CA THR A 25 6.61 -1.15 -10.80
C THR A 25 6.34 -0.07 -9.77
N ILE A 26 6.23 1.18 -10.22
CA ILE A 26 5.86 2.31 -9.38
C ILE A 26 4.36 2.55 -9.52
N LEU A 27 3.65 2.49 -8.41
CA LEU A 27 2.22 2.70 -8.29
C LEU A 27 1.97 3.96 -7.45
N ARG A 28 1.00 4.80 -7.85
CA ARG A 28 0.52 5.92 -7.06
C ARG A 28 -0.87 5.59 -6.52
N LEU A 29 -1.00 5.67 -5.21
CA LEU A 29 -2.26 5.55 -4.49
C LEU A 29 -2.64 6.93 -3.98
N ALA A 30 -3.85 7.39 -4.31
CA ALA A 30 -4.41 8.58 -3.69
C ALA A 30 -4.77 8.28 -2.24
N ARG A 31 -4.67 9.30 -1.38
CA ARG A 31 -5.16 9.22 -0.01
C ARG A 31 -6.69 9.12 -0.03
N ASP A 32 -7.21 8.22 0.78
CA ASP A 32 -8.64 8.04 1.01
C ASP A 32 -8.84 7.95 2.53
N ASP A 33 -9.32 9.05 3.12
CA ASP A 33 -9.45 9.16 4.58
C ASP A 33 -10.50 8.20 5.14
N GLU A 34 -11.60 7.97 4.42
CA GLU A 34 -12.64 7.01 4.82
C GLU A 34 -12.05 5.60 4.93
N TYR A 35 -11.25 5.20 3.93
CA TYR A 35 -10.53 3.94 3.92
C TYR A 35 -9.53 3.84 5.07
N ILE A 36 -8.73 4.89 5.29
CA ILE A 36 -7.72 4.90 6.37
C ILE A 36 -8.40 4.77 7.73
N THR A 37 -9.49 5.50 7.96
CA THR A 37 -10.27 5.39 9.21
C THR A 37 -10.83 3.99 9.39
N ALA A 38 -11.41 3.39 8.35
CA ALA A 38 -11.94 2.02 8.42
C ALA A 38 -10.82 0.99 8.70
N MET A 39 -9.68 1.11 8.01
CA MET A 39 -8.50 0.25 8.22
C MET A 39 -8.00 0.34 9.67
N LEU A 40 -7.87 1.55 10.23
CA LEU A 40 -7.47 1.76 11.61
C LEU A 40 -8.49 1.18 12.61
N HIS A 41 -9.78 1.28 12.32
CA HIS A 41 -10.82 0.63 13.12
C HIS A 41 -10.64 -0.90 13.17
N PHE A 42 -10.43 -1.57 12.03
CA PHE A 42 -10.19 -3.02 12.01
C PHE A 42 -8.89 -3.40 12.73
N ALA A 43 -7.82 -2.62 12.55
CA ALA A 43 -6.56 -2.85 13.26
C ALA A 43 -6.72 -2.72 14.79
N ALA A 44 -7.45 -1.69 15.26
CA ALA A 44 -7.75 -1.49 16.68
C ALA A 44 -8.66 -2.60 17.24
N SER A 45 -9.67 -3.03 16.48
CA SER A 45 -10.53 -4.17 16.85
C SER A 45 -9.71 -5.44 17.02
N PHE A 46 -8.85 -5.76 16.04
CA PHE A 46 -7.96 -6.92 16.09
C PHE A 46 -7.01 -6.88 17.30
N HIS A 47 -6.35 -5.73 17.50
CA HIS A 47 -5.46 -5.55 18.63
C HIS A 47 -6.17 -5.79 19.96
N THR A 48 -7.35 -5.20 20.14
CA THR A 48 -8.12 -5.29 21.38
C THR A 48 -8.61 -6.72 21.66
N LYS A 49 -9.06 -7.43 20.62
CA LYS A 49 -9.66 -8.78 20.76
C LYS A 49 -8.63 -9.89 20.93
N TYR A 50 -7.47 -9.77 20.30
CA TYR A 50 -6.53 -10.88 20.16
C TYR A 50 -5.12 -10.57 20.68
N VAL A 51 -4.59 -9.38 20.38
CA VAL A 51 -3.22 -9.03 20.79
C VAL A 51 -3.17 -8.69 22.28
N ALA A 52 -4.03 -7.76 22.73
CA ALA A 52 -4.06 -7.30 24.11
C ALA A 52 -4.47 -8.41 25.11
N THR A 53 -5.26 -9.37 24.65
CA THR A 53 -5.74 -10.52 25.42
C THR A 53 -4.82 -11.74 25.29
N ASN A 54 -3.73 -11.64 24.50
CA ASN A 54 -2.84 -12.75 24.17
C ASN A 54 -3.58 -14.01 23.68
N THR A 55 -4.63 -13.81 22.89
CA THR A 55 -5.52 -14.86 22.38
C THR A 55 -5.29 -15.05 20.88
N THR A 56 -5.08 -16.29 20.45
CA THR A 56 -4.95 -16.60 19.03
C THR A 56 -6.26 -16.31 18.29
N PRO A 57 -6.23 -15.52 17.19
CA PRO A 57 -7.43 -15.26 16.41
C PRO A 57 -7.93 -16.54 15.73
N PRO A 58 -9.27 -16.75 15.63
CA PRO A 58 -9.81 -17.87 14.87
C PRO A 58 -9.52 -17.71 13.37
N PRO A 59 -9.62 -18.79 12.58
CA PRO A 59 -9.59 -18.70 11.12
C PRO A 59 -10.67 -17.73 10.62
N ASP A 60 -10.34 -16.95 9.59
CA ASP A 60 -11.27 -16.00 8.96
C ASP A 60 -11.93 -14.99 9.93
N PHE A 61 -11.29 -14.67 11.06
CA PHE A 61 -11.85 -13.77 12.10
C PHE A 61 -12.37 -12.42 11.57
N MET A 62 -11.77 -11.89 10.50
CA MET A 62 -12.21 -10.65 9.88
C MET A 62 -13.60 -10.77 9.24
N ARG A 63 -13.99 -11.95 8.72
CA ARG A 63 -15.31 -12.15 8.10
C ARG A 63 -16.48 -11.99 9.07
N THR A 64 -16.23 -12.19 10.36
CA THR A 64 -17.25 -12.02 11.39
C THR A 64 -17.29 -10.59 11.94
N GLU A 65 -16.36 -9.72 11.53
CA GLU A 65 -16.36 -8.32 11.97
C GLU A 65 -17.44 -7.52 11.23
N PRO A 66 -18.28 -6.77 11.95
CA PRO A 66 -19.25 -5.88 11.33
C PRO A 66 -18.59 -4.89 10.35
N GLY A 67 -19.16 -4.76 9.15
CA GLY A 67 -18.68 -3.82 8.13
C GLY A 67 -17.49 -4.34 7.31
N TYR A 68 -16.99 -5.55 7.56
CA TYR A 68 -15.86 -6.11 6.81
C TYR A 68 -16.12 -6.18 5.30
N ASP A 69 -17.31 -6.58 4.87
CA ASP A 69 -17.64 -6.65 3.44
C ASP A 69 -17.58 -5.28 2.76
N ALA A 70 -18.04 -4.23 3.44
CA ALA A 70 -17.96 -2.86 2.93
C ALA A 70 -16.49 -2.42 2.80
N PHE A 71 -15.68 -2.70 3.82
CA PHE A 71 -14.25 -2.42 3.81
C PHE A 71 -13.49 -3.19 2.72
N LEU A 72 -13.81 -4.47 2.53
CA LEU A 72 -13.25 -5.29 1.47
C LEU A 72 -13.60 -4.73 0.09
N ASN A 73 -14.86 -4.37 -0.13
CA ASN A 73 -15.30 -3.76 -1.39
C ASN A 73 -14.63 -2.40 -1.64
N HIS A 74 -14.45 -1.58 -0.60
CA HIS A 74 -13.70 -0.33 -0.67
C HIS A 74 -12.23 -0.58 -1.04
N THR A 75 -11.61 -1.58 -0.42
CA THR A 75 -10.23 -2.02 -0.72
C THR A 75 -10.08 -2.42 -2.19
N LEU A 76 -11.01 -3.25 -2.69
CA LEU A 76 -11.01 -3.70 -4.08
C LEU A 76 -11.21 -2.53 -5.06
N ARG A 77 -12.06 -1.56 -4.71
CA ARG A 77 -12.25 -0.33 -5.49
C ARG A 77 -10.95 0.47 -5.61
N LEU A 78 -10.26 0.70 -4.48
CA LEU A 78 -8.99 1.43 -4.47
C LEU A 78 -7.89 0.69 -5.23
N ALA A 79 -7.81 -0.63 -5.06
CA ALA A 79 -6.85 -1.46 -5.78
C ALA A 79 -7.03 -1.38 -7.29
N ARG A 80 -8.28 -1.33 -7.79
CA ARG A 80 -8.58 -1.14 -9.22
C ARG A 80 -8.27 0.27 -9.71
N GLY A 81 -8.36 1.27 -8.84
CA GLY A 81 -8.10 2.67 -9.17
C GLY A 81 -6.62 3.08 -9.10
N VAL A 82 -5.71 2.17 -8.78
CA VAL A 82 -4.29 2.50 -8.64
C VAL A 82 -3.68 2.93 -9.97
N GLN A 83 -2.96 4.06 -9.96
CA GLN A 83 -2.28 4.55 -11.14
C GLN A 83 -0.89 3.91 -11.22
N ARG A 84 -0.57 3.21 -12.33
CA ARG A 84 0.82 2.86 -12.63
C ARG A 84 1.55 4.11 -13.12
N VAL A 85 2.51 4.59 -12.33
CA VAL A 85 3.32 5.77 -12.64
C VAL A 85 4.45 5.40 -13.60
N ALA A 86 5.12 4.28 -13.34
CA ALA A 86 6.23 3.82 -14.16
C ALA A 86 6.42 2.31 -14.04
N LEU A 87 7.07 1.75 -15.06
CA LEU A 87 7.67 0.43 -15.03
C LEU A 87 9.13 0.60 -15.43
N ILE A 88 10.03 0.31 -14.50
CA ILE A 88 11.48 0.33 -14.71
C ILE A 88 11.90 -1.08 -15.09
N ALA A 89 12.57 -1.25 -16.23
CA ALA A 89 12.99 -2.56 -16.69
C ALA A 89 14.05 -3.17 -15.76
N PRO A 90 14.14 -4.52 -15.65
CA PRO A 90 15.16 -5.17 -14.82
C PRO A 90 16.59 -4.67 -15.07
N ALA A 91 16.93 -4.42 -16.35
CA ALA A 91 18.24 -3.94 -16.77
C ALA A 91 18.62 -2.56 -16.17
N ASP A 92 17.62 -1.73 -15.88
CA ASP A 92 17.81 -0.39 -15.32
C ASP A 92 17.82 -0.40 -13.77
N VAL A 93 17.44 -1.53 -13.15
CA VAL A 93 17.33 -1.70 -11.70
C VAL A 93 18.57 -2.37 -11.12
N GLN A 94 19.07 -3.42 -11.77
CA GLN A 94 20.20 -4.20 -11.27
C GLN A 94 21.52 -3.82 -11.95
N ARG A 95 22.32 -3.04 -11.21
CA ARG A 95 23.80 -2.99 -11.31
C ARG A 95 24.37 -2.77 -12.72
N SER A 96 24.25 -1.55 -13.24
CA SER A 96 25.18 -1.07 -14.26
C SER A 96 26.10 0.02 -13.66
N PRO A 97 27.43 -0.03 -13.87
CA PRO A 97 28.32 1.11 -13.59
C PRO A 97 27.99 2.36 -14.43
N LEU A 98 27.00 2.29 -15.34
CA LEU A 98 26.52 3.38 -16.21
C LEU A 98 25.19 4.01 -15.75
N ASN A 99 24.72 3.78 -14.53
CA ASN A 99 23.44 4.30 -14.01
C ASN A 99 23.38 5.85 -13.81
N GLY A 100 24.26 6.62 -14.44
CA GLY A 100 24.34 8.08 -14.31
C GLY A 100 23.13 8.85 -14.86
N ASN A 101 22.29 8.23 -15.70
CA ASN A 101 21.22 8.95 -16.41
C ASN A 101 19.84 8.94 -15.72
N LEU A 102 19.64 8.14 -14.67
CA LEU A 102 18.33 8.05 -13.99
C LEU A 102 17.98 9.29 -13.15
N PHE A 103 18.96 10.14 -12.83
CA PHE A 103 18.77 11.35 -12.01
C PHE A 103 19.19 12.67 -12.69
N ASN A 104 19.63 12.66 -13.95
CA ASN A 104 20.18 13.85 -14.63
C ASN A 104 19.14 14.68 -15.43
N ALA A 105 17.83 14.42 -15.29
CA ALA A 105 16.81 15.03 -16.16
C ALA A 105 15.86 16.02 -15.47
N VAL A 106 16.23 16.64 -14.34
CA VAL A 106 15.46 17.78 -13.80
C VAL A 106 16.43 18.83 -13.20
N PRO A 107 16.62 20.00 -13.84
CA PRO A 107 17.26 21.13 -13.19
C PRO A 107 16.30 21.72 -12.14
N TYR A 108 16.81 21.93 -10.93
CA TYR A 108 16.18 22.83 -9.94
C TYR A 108 16.28 24.28 -10.41
#